data_AF-A0A0Q7TUR3-F1
#
_entry.id   AF-A0A0Q7TUR3-F1
#
_cell.length_a   1.000
_cell.length_b   1.000
_cell.length_c   1.000
_cell.angle_alpha   90.00
_cell.angle_beta   90.00
_cell.angle_gamma   90.00
#
_symmetry.space_group_name_H-M   'P 1'
#
loop_
_entity.id
_entity.type
_entity.pdbx_description
1 polymer ?
#
loop_
_entity_poly.entity_id
_entity_poly.type
_entity_poly.pdbx_seq_one_letter_code
_entity_poly.pdbx_strand_id
1 'polypeptide(L)'
;MTVEFETLREANLVRQAEWDKAGGIDLAYRGNEMAGEIGEVFEVAYSLIDQMARFAEDLTDLRSQLADELADAEICIDLIAMSEDLPAVEAQLDVRPEHQGRYSLLDKAMIAMALGAGAGQACNIIKKLARERLGIRGSRASKADLSAALSKALHAAHLLAWVEGIDLDAAVRRKFNATSAKVGLQTRMKVAA
;
A
#
# COMPACT_ATOMS: atom_id res chain seq x y z
N MET A 1 23.81 -5.04 -13.34
CA MET A 1 24.47 -4.69 -12.07
C MET A 1 23.35 -4.32 -11.11
N THR A 2 23.28 -4.90 -9.92
CA THR A 2 22.21 -4.54 -8.95
C THR A 2 22.36 -3.08 -8.54
N VAL A 3 21.27 -2.32 -8.50
CA VAL A 3 21.25 -0.93 -8.03
C VAL A 3 20.37 -0.86 -6.79
N GLU A 4 20.90 -0.32 -5.70
CA GLU A 4 20.23 -0.28 -4.40
C GLU A 4 19.81 1.15 -4.01
N PHE A 5 18.61 1.29 -3.46
CA PHE A 5 18.01 2.55 -3.05
C PHE A 5 17.61 2.55 -1.56
N GLU A 6 17.67 3.71 -0.92
CA GLU A 6 17.32 3.87 0.50
C GLU A 6 15.81 3.98 0.70
N THR A 7 15.13 4.70 -0.21
CA THR A 7 13.70 5.01 -0.11
C THR A 7 12.89 4.24 -1.14
N LEU A 8 11.62 3.97 -0.82
CA LEU A 8 10.68 3.32 -1.73
C LEU A 8 10.49 4.15 -3.02
N ARG A 9 10.33 5.47 -2.89
CA ARG A 9 10.10 6.37 -4.02
C ARG A 9 11.21 6.29 -5.07
N GLU A 10 12.46 6.39 -4.63
CA GLU A 10 13.61 6.31 -5.55
C GLU A 10 13.68 4.94 -6.23
N ALA A 11 13.46 3.87 -5.47
CA ALA A 11 13.45 2.51 -6.00
C ALA A 11 12.32 2.30 -7.02
N ASN A 12 11.11 2.78 -6.72
CA ASN A 12 9.96 2.68 -7.62
C ASN A 12 10.17 3.45 -8.92
N LEU A 13 10.72 4.68 -8.87
CA LEU A 13 11.01 5.47 -10.06
C LEU A 13 11.92 4.72 -11.05
N VAL A 14 12.98 4.08 -10.54
CA VAL A 14 13.92 3.34 -11.39
C VAL A 14 13.34 1.98 -11.81
N ARG A 15 12.74 1.24 -10.88
CA ARG A 15 12.13 -0.07 -11.18
C ARG A 15 11.00 0.05 -12.21
N GLN A 16 10.22 1.12 -12.16
CA GLN A 16 9.14 1.33 -13.12
C GLN A 16 9.64 1.46 -14.56
N ALA A 17 10.77 2.13 -14.77
CA ALA A 17 11.39 2.23 -16.08
C ALA A 17 11.91 0.88 -16.59
N GLU A 18 12.28 -0.04 -15.69
CA GLU A 18 12.65 -1.40 -16.07
C GLU A 18 11.43 -2.28 -16.38
N TRP A 19 10.35 -2.11 -15.61
CA TRP A 19 9.13 -2.93 -15.68
C TRP A 19 8.25 -2.55 -16.87
N ASP A 20 7.96 -1.27 -17.04
CA ASP A 20 7.00 -0.77 -18.04
C ASP A 20 7.72 -0.01 -19.15
N LYS A 21 8.60 -0.70 -19.86
CA LYS A 21 9.43 -0.11 -20.95
C LYS A 21 8.59 0.52 -22.06
N ALA A 22 7.37 0.02 -22.27
CA ALA A 22 6.46 0.54 -23.26
C ALA A 22 5.60 1.71 -22.75
N GLY A 23 5.62 2.00 -21.44
CA GLY A 23 4.78 3.04 -20.82
C GLY A 23 3.29 2.75 -20.94
N GLY A 24 2.91 1.47 -20.93
CA GLY A 24 1.54 1.03 -21.16
C GLY A 24 0.65 1.04 -19.91
N ILE A 25 1.24 1.20 -18.72
CA ILE A 25 0.48 1.17 -17.47
C ILE A 25 -0.09 2.56 -17.18
N ASP A 26 -1.41 2.69 -17.32
CA ASP A 26 -2.13 3.93 -17.05
C ASP A 26 -2.61 4.05 -15.59
N LEU A 27 -3.09 5.25 -15.24
CA LEU A 27 -3.61 5.52 -13.89
C LEU A 27 -4.80 4.63 -13.53
N ALA A 28 -5.64 4.26 -14.50
CA ALA A 28 -6.83 3.44 -14.23
C ALA A 28 -6.42 2.02 -13.86
N TYR A 29 -5.44 1.45 -14.55
CA TYR A 29 -4.82 0.17 -14.20
C TYR A 29 -4.22 0.24 -12.80
N ARG A 30 -3.44 1.29 -12.47
CA ARG A 30 -2.87 1.46 -11.12
C ARG A 30 -3.92 1.52 -10.03
N GLY A 31 -5.03 2.20 -10.28
CA GLY A 31 -6.17 2.22 -9.36
C GLY A 31 -6.79 0.83 -9.17
N ASN A 32 -6.86 0.02 -10.23
CA ASN A 32 -7.37 -1.34 -10.16
C ASN A 32 -6.38 -2.29 -9.44
N GLU A 33 -5.09 -2.18 -9.74
CA GLU A 33 -4.00 -2.90 -9.07
C GLU A 33 -4.03 -2.63 -7.56
N MET A 34 -4.01 -1.36 -7.13
CA MET A 34 -4.14 -0.98 -5.72
C MET A 34 -5.42 -1.55 -5.09
N ALA A 35 -6.57 -1.51 -5.80
CA ALA A 35 -7.80 -2.09 -5.25
C ALA A 35 -7.69 -3.61 -5.05
N GLY A 36 -6.94 -4.31 -5.91
CA GLY A 36 -6.59 -5.72 -5.76
C GLY A 36 -5.74 -5.96 -4.53
N GLU A 37 -4.60 -5.27 -4.40
CA GLU A 37 -3.70 -5.43 -3.25
C GLU A 37 -4.40 -5.14 -1.90
N ILE A 38 -5.27 -4.13 -1.86
CA ILE A 38 -6.07 -3.82 -0.66
C ILE A 38 -7.12 -4.91 -0.38
N GLY A 39 -7.63 -5.57 -1.42
CA GLY A 39 -8.47 -6.76 -1.28
C GLY A 39 -7.73 -7.91 -0.62
N GLU A 40 -6.49 -8.18 -1.02
CA GLU A 40 -5.63 -9.21 -0.41
C GLU A 40 -5.34 -8.88 1.07
N VAL A 41 -5.06 -7.61 1.40
CA VAL A 41 -4.97 -7.14 2.80
C VAL A 41 -6.25 -7.47 3.58
N PHE A 42 -7.43 -7.28 3.00
CA PHE A 42 -8.71 -7.58 3.66
C PHE A 42 -8.92 -9.07 3.91
N GLU A 43 -8.56 -9.92 2.96
CA GLU A 43 -8.67 -11.37 3.13
C GLU A 43 -7.82 -11.86 4.31
N VAL A 44 -6.57 -11.38 4.39
CA VAL A 44 -5.66 -11.77 5.47
C VAL A 44 -6.06 -11.12 6.80
N ALA A 45 -6.40 -9.83 6.82
CA ALA A 45 -6.82 -9.13 8.03
C ALA A 45 -8.10 -9.73 8.62
N TYR A 46 -9.08 -10.10 7.78
CA TYR A 46 -10.26 -10.82 8.22
C TYR A 46 -9.88 -12.15 8.87
N SER A 47 -9.03 -12.95 8.20
CA SER A 47 -8.59 -14.25 8.70
C SER A 47 -7.85 -14.14 10.03
N LEU A 48 -6.98 -13.14 10.17
CA LEU A 48 -6.28 -12.83 11.42
C LEU A 48 -7.27 -12.49 12.53
N ILE A 49 -8.20 -11.56 12.29
CA ILE A 49 -9.18 -11.13 13.29
C ILE A 49 -10.13 -12.27 13.68
N ASP A 50 -10.60 -13.10 12.75
CA ASP A 50 -11.45 -14.26 13.03
C ASP A 50 -10.70 -15.29 13.90
N GLN A 51 -9.43 -15.60 13.58
CA GLN A 51 -8.65 -16.52 14.39
C GLN A 51 -8.32 -15.96 15.78
N MET A 52 -8.06 -14.66 15.90
CA MET A 52 -7.92 -14.00 17.21
C MET A 52 -9.20 -14.09 18.03
N ALA A 53 -10.37 -13.87 17.40
CA ALA A 53 -11.68 -14.00 18.05
C ALA A 53 -11.95 -15.43 18.56
N ARG A 54 -11.33 -16.43 17.92
CA ARG A 54 -11.38 -17.84 18.31
C ARG A 54 -10.25 -18.26 19.25
N PHE A 55 -9.47 -17.30 19.76
CA PHE A 55 -8.36 -17.54 20.69
C PHE A 55 -7.28 -18.47 20.14
N ALA A 56 -7.01 -18.40 18.82
CA ALA A 56 -5.88 -19.11 18.24
C ALA A 56 -4.56 -18.69 18.91
N GLU A 57 -3.72 -19.67 19.23
CA GLU A 57 -2.48 -19.46 19.98
C GLU A 57 -1.33 -18.95 19.10
N ASP A 58 -1.28 -19.38 17.84
CA ASP A 58 -0.26 -18.99 16.87
C ASP A 58 -0.91 -18.32 15.66
N LEU A 59 -0.44 -17.11 15.36
CA LEU A 59 -0.89 -16.26 14.26
C LEU A 59 0.29 -15.74 13.44
N THR A 60 1.48 -16.34 13.62
CA THR A 60 2.73 -15.87 13.02
C THR A 60 2.63 -15.84 11.50
N ASP A 61 2.10 -16.91 10.90
CA ASP A 61 1.93 -17.00 9.44
C ASP A 61 0.96 -15.94 8.92
N LEU A 62 -0.16 -15.71 9.61
CA LEU A 62 -1.13 -14.68 9.20
C LEU A 62 -0.57 -13.26 9.35
N ARG A 63 0.24 -12.99 10.38
CA ARG A 63 0.94 -11.70 10.50
C ARG A 63 2.00 -11.52 9.42
N SER A 64 2.70 -12.59 9.04
CA SER A 64 3.65 -12.55 7.93
C SER A 64 2.95 -12.29 6.61
N GLN A 65 1.84 -12.97 6.33
CA GLN A 65 1.02 -12.73 5.14
C GLN A 65 0.50 -11.29 5.13
N LEU A 66 -0.02 -10.80 6.26
CA LEU A 66 -0.52 -9.43 6.36
C LEU A 66 0.59 -8.41 6.10
N ALA A 67 1.81 -8.67 6.56
CA ALA A 67 2.96 -7.82 6.28
C ALA A 67 3.29 -7.76 4.78
N ASP A 68 3.22 -8.89 4.08
CA ASP A 68 3.49 -8.97 2.64
C ASP A 68 2.42 -8.25 1.81
N GLU A 69 1.15 -8.30 2.21
CA GLU A 69 0.08 -7.59 1.48
C GLU A 69 0.02 -6.10 1.83
N LEU A 70 0.32 -5.71 3.07
CA LEU A 70 0.49 -4.30 3.42
C LEU A 70 1.67 -3.67 2.67
N ALA A 71 2.74 -4.42 2.45
CA ALA A 71 3.87 -3.99 1.67
C ALA A 71 3.52 -3.73 0.20
N ASP A 72 2.78 -4.64 -0.44
CA ASP A 72 2.32 -4.44 -1.82
C ASP A 72 1.35 -3.25 -1.94
N ALA A 73 0.45 -3.09 -0.96
CA ALA A 73 -0.43 -1.94 -0.89
C ALA A 73 0.34 -0.60 -0.84
N GLU A 74 1.35 -0.48 0.01
CA GLU A 74 2.19 0.73 0.09
C GLU A 74 2.98 0.97 -1.20
N ILE A 75 3.56 -0.08 -1.78
CA ILE A 75 4.24 -0.01 -3.07
C ILE A 75 3.29 0.55 -4.14
N CYS A 76 2.06 0.03 -4.24
CA CYS A 76 1.07 0.47 -5.22
C CYS A 76 0.59 1.91 -4.98
N ILE A 77 0.41 2.32 -3.72
CA ILE A 77 0.07 3.69 -3.36
C ILE A 77 1.16 4.66 -3.86
N ASP A 78 2.44 4.32 -3.66
CA ASP A 78 3.54 5.15 -4.14
C ASP A 78 3.63 5.19 -5.67
N LEU A 79 3.39 4.06 -6.35
CA LEU A 79 3.32 3.98 -7.81
C LEU A 79 2.24 4.91 -8.38
N ILE A 80 1.07 4.98 -7.75
CA ILE A 80 0.01 5.93 -8.13
C ILE A 80 0.50 7.35 -7.92
N ALA A 81 1.06 7.66 -6.74
CA ALA A 81 1.52 9.00 -6.42
C ALA A 81 2.56 9.50 -7.44
N MET A 82 3.59 8.72 -7.76
CA MET A 82 4.58 9.12 -8.75
C MET A 82 4.00 9.23 -10.16
N SER A 83 3.03 8.38 -10.56
CA SER A 83 2.42 8.44 -11.90
C SER A 83 1.66 9.74 -12.16
N GLU A 84 1.24 10.41 -11.09
CA GLU A 84 0.55 11.68 -11.12
C GLU A 84 1.44 12.86 -10.71
N ASP A 85 2.75 12.65 -10.64
CA ASP A 85 3.73 13.67 -10.22
C ASP A 85 3.36 14.28 -8.85
N LEU A 86 2.89 13.42 -7.93
CA LEU A 86 2.63 13.78 -6.55
C LEU A 86 3.89 13.55 -5.70
N PRO A 87 4.06 14.30 -4.60
CA PRO A 87 5.09 14.02 -3.60
C PRO A 87 5.02 12.57 -3.07
N ALA A 88 6.08 12.12 -2.41
CA ALA A 88 6.03 10.90 -1.59
C ALA A 88 4.86 11.03 -0.60
N VAL A 89 4.02 10.00 -0.54
CA VAL A 89 2.95 9.94 0.44
C VAL A 89 3.61 9.45 1.73
N GLU A 90 3.54 10.25 2.78
CA GLU A 90 4.13 9.90 4.07
C GLU A 90 3.02 9.52 5.05
N ALA A 91 3.18 8.40 5.73
CA ALA A 91 2.32 8.05 6.84
C ALA A 91 2.70 8.89 8.05
N GLN A 92 1.78 9.74 8.50
CA GLN A 92 1.92 10.43 9.79
C GLN A 92 1.19 9.61 10.85
N LEU A 93 1.93 8.82 11.63
CA LEU A 93 1.39 8.11 12.78
C LEU A 93 1.64 8.93 14.05
N ASP A 94 0.57 9.43 14.67
CA ASP A 94 0.61 9.88 16.07
C ASP A 94 0.26 8.69 16.97
N VAL A 95 1.18 7.73 17.02
CA VAL A 95 1.03 6.50 17.82
C VAL A 95 1.95 6.54 19.02
N ARG A 96 1.43 6.08 20.16
CA ARG A 96 2.19 5.98 21.40
C ARG A 96 2.56 4.52 21.66
N PRO A 97 3.85 4.15 21.75
CA PRO A 97 4.28 2.76 21.90
C PRO A 97 3.55 2.00 23.02
N GLU A 98 3.24 2.66 24.13
CA GLU A 98 2.51 2.08 25.26
C GLU A 98 1.07 1.64 24.94
N HIS A 99 0.53 2.00 23.77
CA HIS A 99 -0.81 1.65 23.34
C HIS A 99 -0.87 0.47 22.34
N GLN A 100 0.27 -0.04 21.85
CA GLN A 100 0.31 -1.04 20.77
C GLN A 100 -0.51 -2.31 21.07
N GLY A 101 -0.67 -2.69 22.35
CA GLY A 101 -1.47 -3.83 22.79
C GLY A 101 -2.90 -3.51 23.25
N ARG A 102 -3.38 -2.27 23.11
CA ARG A 102 -4.69 -1.84 23.65
C ARG A 102 -5.82 -1.85 22.62
N TYR A 103 -5.53 -2.22 21.37
CA TYR A 103 -6.50 -2.21 20.28
C TYR A 103 -7.34 -3.48 20.31
N SER A 104 -8.65 -3.30 20.39
CA SER A 104 -9.62 -4.39 20.33
C SER A 104 -9.70 -4.97 18.92
N LEU A 105 -10.36 -6.13 18.79
CA LEU A 105 -10.70 -6.70 17.48
C LEU A 105 -11.55 -5.74 16.63
N LEU A 106 -12.44 -4.98 17.28
CA LEU A 106 -13.22 -3.95 16.61
C LEU A 106 -12.33 -2.83 16.08
N ASP A 107 -11.34 -2.37 16.85
CA ASP A 107 -10.42 -1.33 16.38
C ASP A 107 -9.62 -1.81 15.17
N LYS A 108 -9.09 -3.03 15.21
CA LYS A 108 -8.37 -3.66 14.09
C LYS A 108 -9.24 -3.75 12.85
N ALA A 109 -10.48 -4.20 13.00
CA ALA A 109 -11.45 -4.24 11.89
C ALA A 109 -11.77 -2.84 11.36
N MET A 110 -11.92 -1.83 12.22
CA MET A 110 -12.19 -0.45 11.81
C MET A 110 -11.01 0.19 11.08
N ILE A 111 -9.78 -0.12 11.48
CA ILE A 111 -8.56 0.33 10.78
C ILE A 111 -8.50 -0.29 9.38
N ALA A 112 -8.75 -1.60 9.25
CA ALA A 112 -8.86 -2.25 7.94
C ALA A 112 -9.97 -1.57 7.09
N MET A 113 -11.17 -1.35 7.66
CA MET A 113 -12.22 -0.64 6.95
C MET A 113 -11.81 0.78 6.52
N ALA A 114 -11.01 1.50 7.32
CA ALA A 114 -10.48 2.81 6.97
C ALA A 114 -9.51 2.75 5.79
N LEU A 115 -8.69 1.71 5.71
CA LEU A 115 -7.80 1.42 4.57
C LEU A 115 -8.61 1.27 3.28
N GLY A 116 -9.62 0.39 3.27
CA GLY A 116 -10.48 0.21 2.09
C GLY A 116 -11.30 1.45 1.75
N ALA A 117 -11.73 2.22 2.75
CA ALA A 117 -12.40 3.49 2.51
C ALA A 117 -11.48 4.52 1.82
N GLY A 118 -10.20 4.58 2.21
CA GLY A 118 -9.18 5.39 1.54
C GLY A 118 -8.94 4.93 0.10
N ALA A 119 -8.74 3.64 -0.10
CA ALA A 119 -8.54 3.04 -1.41
C ALA A 119 -9.75 3.27 -2.35
N GLY A 120 -10.97 3.02 -1.87
CA GLY A 120 -12.19 3.26 -2.64
C GLY A 120 -12.40 4.73 -3.01
N GLN A 121 -12.04 5.66 -2.11
CA GLN A 121 -12.03 7.08 -2.41
C GLN A 121 -11.01 7.42 -3.51
N ALA A 122 -9.79 6.89 -3.42
CA ALA A 122 -8.74 7.06 -4.41
C ALA A 122 -9.16 6.49 -5.78
N CYS A 123 -9.74 5.29 -5.85
CA CYS A 123 -10.26 4.71 -7.09
C CYS A 123 -11.36 5.58 -7.73
N ASN A 124 -12.27 6.13 -6.93
CA ASN A 124 -13.29 7.04 -7.43
C ASN A 124 -12.69 8.33 -7.99
N ILE A 125 -11.62 8.85 -7.39
CA ILE A 125 -10.88 10.03 -7.88
C ILE A 125 -10.12 9.71 -9.15
N ILE A 126 -9.37 8.61 -9.20
CA ILE A 126 -8.67 8.09 -10.38
C ILE A 126 -9.64 7.98 -11.55
N LYS A 127 -10.80 7.37 -11.36
CA LYS A 127 -11.86 7.30 -12.38
C LYS A 127 -12.28 8.69 -12.87
N LYS A 128 -12.42 9.69 -12.00
CA LYS A 128 -12.78 11.06 -12.41
C LYS A 128 -11.67 11.72 -13.23
N LEU A 129 -10.41 11.55 -12.83
CA LEU A 129 -9.23 12.07 -13.53
C LEU A 129 -9.08 11.42 -14.92
N ALA A 130 -9.18 10.09 -14.99
CA ALA A 130 -9.14 9.34 -16.25
C ALA A 130 -10.28 9.75 -17.19
N ARG A 131 -11.51 9.88 -16.67
CA ARG A 131 -12.67 10.33 -17.44
C ARG A 131 -12.46 11.72 -18.04
N GLU A 132 -11.85 12.64 -17.29
CA GLU A 132 -11.55 13.98 -17.77
C GLU A 132 -10.52 13.98 -18.91
N ARG A 133 -9.47 13.15 -18.81
CA ARG A 133 -8.47 12.95 -19.88
C ARG A 133 -9.09 12.43 -21.18
N LEU A 134 -10.16 11.64 -21.07
CA LEU A 134 -10.92 11.12 -22.20
C LEU A 134 -11.94 12.12 -22.77
N GLY A 135 -12.07 13.32 -22.20
CA GLY A 135 -13.06 14.32 -22.64
C GLY A 135 -14.51 13.98 -22.26
N ILE A 136 -14.72 13.00 -21.37
CA ILE A 136 -16.06 12.56 -20.98
C ILE A 136 -16.62 13.48 -19.88
N ARG A 137 -17.89 13.91 -20.04
CA ARG A 137 -18.57 14.79 -19.09
C ARG A 137 -18.87 14.09 -17.77
N GLY A 138 -18.68 14.80 -16.65
CA GLY A 138 -19.06 14.33 -15.31
C GLY A 138 -18.35 15.10 -14.19
N SER A 139 -18.59 14.70 -12.94
CA SER A 139 -17.91 15.28 -11.77
C SER A 139 -16.37 15.26 -11.89
N ARG A 140 -15.72 16.29 -11.36
CA ARG A 140 -14.25 16.41 -11.40
C ARG A 140 -13.63 16.10 -10.05
N ALA A 141 -12.34 15.89 -10.06
CA ALA A 141 -11.48 15.78 -8.89
C ALA A 141 -10.10 16.33 -9.27
N SER A 142 -9.32 16.67 -8.26
CA SER A 142 -7.97 17.22 -8.41
C SER A 142 -6.92 16.19 -7.99
N LYS A 143 -5.67 16.47 -8.37
CA LYS A 143 -4.50 15.76 -7.85
C LYS A 143 -4.38 15.87 -6.32
N ALA A 144 -4.79 17.00 -5.75
CA ALA A 144 -4.83 17.19 -4.29
C ALA A 144 -5.85 16.25 -3.62
N ASP A 145 -7.03 16.06 -4.23
CA ASP A 145 -8.01 15.08 -3.74
C ASP A 145 -7.42 13.66 -3.74
N LEU A 146 -6.68 13.31 -4.81
CA LEU A 146 -6.03 12.01 -4.92
C LEU A 146 -4.98 11.82 -3.83
N SER A 147 -4.09 12.81 -3.65
CA SER A 147 -3.07 12.80 -2.61
C SER A 147 -3.65 12.61 -1.21
N ALA A 148 -4.75 13.30 -0.88
CA ALA A 148 -5.43 13.14 0.40
C ALA A 148 -6.02 11.73 0.58
N ALA A 149 -6.61 11.15 -0.46
CA ALA A 149 -7.16 9.80 -0.41
C ALA A 149 -6.07 8.71 -0.27
N LEU A 150 -4.97 8.86 -0.99
CA LEU A 150 -3.79 7.99 -0.86
C LEU A 150 -3.17 8.08 0.53
N SER A 151 -3.04 9.30 1.09
CA SER A 151 -2.53 9.52 2.45
C SER A 151 -3.39 8.82 3.49
N LYS A 152 -4.72 8.85 3.33
CA LYS A 152 -5.64 8.14 4.22
C LYS A 152 -5.46 6.62 4.14
N ALA A 153 -5.32 6.07 2.94
CA ALA A 153 -5.06 4.65 2.76
C ALA A 153 -3.71 4.25 3.40
N LEU A 154 -2.64 4.99 3.09
CA LEU A 154 -1.30 4.71 3.63
C LEU A 154 -1.27 4.79 5.15
N HIS A 155 -1.87 5.83 5.74
CA HIS A 155 -1.98 5.96 7.19
C HIS A 155 -2.66 4.75 7.83
N ALA A 156 -3.76 4.27 7.24
CA ALA A 156 -4.47 3.10 7.77
C ALA A 156 -3.66 1.80 7.61
N ALA A 157 -2.91 1.62 6.52
CA ALA A 157 -2.01 0.49 6.33
C ALA A 157 -0.90 0.47 7.40
N HIS A 158 -0.26 1.63 7.62
CA HIS A 158 0.77 1.82 8.63
C HIS A 158 0.24 1.62 10.05
N LEU A 159 -0.95 2.14 10.36
CA LEU A 159 -1.59 1.93 11.65
C LEU A 159 -1.95 0.45 11.85
N LEU A 160 -2.44 -0.24 10.81
CA LEU A 160 -2.74 -1.68 10.88
C LEU A 160 -1.48 -2.50 11.16
N ALA A 161 -0.39 -2.24 10.43
CA ALA A 161 0.89 -2.86 10.68
C ALA A 161 1.33 -2.64 12.13
N TRP A 162 1.27 -1.39 12.60
CA TRP A 162 1.68 -1.04 13.95
C TRP A 162 0.86 -1.75 15.03
N VAL A 163 -0.48 -1.81 14.92
CA VAL A 163 -1.32 -2.51 15.92
C VAL A 163 -1.17 -4.04 15.88
N GLU A 164 -0.63 -4.59 14.79
CA GLU A 164 -0.27 -6.03 14.69
C GLU A 164 1.20 -6.32 15.02
N GLY A 165 1.99 -5.29 15.37
CA GLY A 165 3.41 -5.45 15.67
C GLY A 165 4.26 -5.79 14.44
N ILE A 166 3.82 -5.39 13.25
CA ILE A 166 4.50 -5.61 11.99
C ILE A 166 5.46 -4.44 11.70
N ASP A 167 6.71 -4.77 11.41
CA ASP A 167 7.68 -3.84 10.81
C ASP A 167 7.40 -3.72 9.30
N LEU A 168 6.58 -2.72 8.95
CA LEU A 168 6.14 -2.51 7.58
C LEU A 168 7.30 -2.05 6.67
N ASP A 169 8.20 -1.21 7.16
CA ASP A 169 9.36 -0.75 6.39
C ASP A 169 10.24 -1.93 5.96
N ALA A 170 10.50 -2.87 6.88
CA ALA A 170 11.22 -4.08 6.57
C ALA A 170 10.43 -4.99 5.60
N ALA A 171 9.10 -5.08 5.75
CA ALA A 171 8.25 -5.85 4.85
C ALA A 171 8.26 -5.29 3.42
N VAL A 172 8.12 -3.98 3.24
CA VAL A 172 8.22 -3.28 1.95
C VAL A 172 9.54 -3.59 1.27
N ARG A 173 10.67 -3.45 1.97
CA ARG A 173 12.01 -3.75 1.42
C ARG A 173 12.12 -5.20 0.95
N ARG A 174 11.64 -6.16 1.75
CA ARG A 174 11.65 -7.58 1.39
C ARG A 174 10.76 -7.86 0.18
N LYS A 175 9.51 -7.42 0.21
CA LYS A 175 8.52 -7.67 -0.85
C LYS A 175 8.95 -7.04 -2.16
N PHE A 176 9.41 -5.79 -2.13
CA PHE A 176 9.97 -5.10 -3.29
C PHE A 176 11.10 -5.90 -3.95
N ASN A 177 12.06 -6.38 -3.14
CA ASN A 177 13.21 -7.13 -3.62
C ASN A 177 12.82 -8.52 -4.14
N ALA A 178 11.92 -9.21 -3.46
CA ALA A 178 11.40 -10.51 -3.87
C ALA A 178 10.68 -10.42 -5.22
N THR A 179 9.80 -9.42 -5.39
CA THR A 179 9.11 -9.15 -6.66
C THR A 179 10.10 -8.81 -7.77
N SER A 180 11.08 -7.94 -7.49
CA SER A 180 12.11 -7.58 -8.48
C SER A 180 12.95 -8.79 -8.91
N ALA A 181 13.27 -9.70 -7.98
CA ALA A 181 13.96 -10.96 -8.32
C ALA A 181 13.07 -11.91 -9.14
N LYS A 182 11.81 -12.09 -8.73
CA LYS A 182 10.82 -12.97 -9.40
C LYS A 182 10.66 -12.63 -10.89
N VAL A 183 10.68 -11.35 -11.24
CA VAL A 183 10.49 -10.87 -12.62
C VAL A 183 11.79 -10.46 -13.32
N GLY A 184 12.96 -10.73 -12.71
CA GLY A 184 14.26 -10.52 -13.36
C GLY A 184 14.71 -9.07 -13.49
N LEU A 185 14.25 -8.18 -12.61
CA LEU A 185 14.65 -6.77 -12.55
C LEU A 185 15.95 -6.58 -11.77
N GLN A 186 16.65 -5.46 -11.98
CA GLN A 186 17.94 -5.14 -11.36
C GLN A 186 17.81 -4.23 -10.14
N THR A 187 16.80 -3.37 -10.11
CA THR A 187 16.56 -2.45 -9.00
C THR A 187 16.21 -3.19 -7.70
N ARG A 188 16.83 -2.78 -6.59
CA ARG A 188 16.60 -3.31 -5.23
C ARG A 188 16.49 -2.16 -4.22
N MET A 189 15.84 -2.41 -3.10
CA MET A 189 15.91 -1.58 -1.90
C MET A 189 16.97 -2.13 -0.95
N LYS A 190 17.70 -1.25 -0.27
CA LYS A 190 18.61 -1.68 0.80
C LYS A 190 17.83 -2.32 1.93
N VAL A 191 18.33 -3.43 2.45
CA VAL A 191 17.83 -4.08 3.65
C VAL A 191 18.79 -3.70 4.78
N ALA A 192 18.26 -3.35 5.95
CA ALA A 192 19.12 -3.13 7.12
C ALA A 192 19.92 -4.41 7.42
N ALA A 193 21.20 -4.24 7.76
CA ALA A 193 22.11 -5.34 8.06
C ALA A 193 21.76 -6.06 9.37
#